data_AF-A0A2K8P848-F1
#
_entry.id   AF-A0A2K8P848-F1
#
_cell.length_a   1.000
_cell.length_b   1.000
_cell.length_c   1.000
_cell.angle_alpha   90.00
_cell.angle_beta   90.00
_cell.angle_gamma   90.00
#
_symmetry.space_group_name_H-M   'P 1'
#
loop_
_entity.id
_entity.type
_entity.pdbx_description
1 polymer ?
#
loop_
_entity_poly.entity_id
_entity_poly.type
_entity_poly.pdbx_seq_one_letter_code
_entity_poly.pdbx_strand_id
1 'polypeptide(L)'
;MASITSGGRATSGAPATLTHTGGAFLRAGRPHRVLSGSLHYFRVHPGQWADRLERVAALGLNTVDTYVPWNFHERTPGDVRFDGPRDLERFIGLAGRAGLDVIVRPGPYICAEWDNGGLPAWLTGTPGMRPRTSHPPFLAAVARWFDALIPRIAALQARHGGPVVAVQIENEYGSHGDDHAYLRWVRDALTGRQWWVVPGTSADGGPTGTHRLVNRYSGLVIALSAVASRPAETTPARSWTDTGGGVGGARTAAEQTLTLTAVGPAPGTLDGTRTLVSGGRALDDPGHSTTAGTQLITYTPNTGANQKWNFTRQPDGSYEIVNAESGLCADISGGSTAAGAKVIQWTCHGGANQRWTVVRGQDGTHTVTSVKSGLLLTTASTAAGSPVTQQPDTGSALQHWTIT
;
A
#
# COMPACT_ATOMS: atom_id res chain seq x y z
N MET A 1 -19.43 -52.17 -25.38
CA MET A 1 -19.32 -51.74 -23.96
C MET A 1 -17.85 -51.72 -23.60
N ALA A 2 -17.27 -50.54 -23.44
CA ALA A 2 -15.96 -50.39 -22.81
C ALA A 2 -16.02 -49.11 -21.97
N SER A 3 -15.72 -49.28 -20.69
CA SER A 3 -15.88 -48.35 -19.58
C SER A 3 -14.92 -47.17 -19.69
N ILE A 4 -15.43 -45.94 -19.54
CA ILE A 4 -14.63 -44.75 -19.26
C ILE A 4 -14.55 -44.61 -17.74
N THR A 5 -13.40 -44.95 -17.17
CA THR A 5 -13.05 -44.57 -15.80
C THR A 5 -12.67 -43.08 -15.78
N SER A 6 -13.58 -42.25 -15.27
CA SER A 6 -13.30 -40.84 -14.95
C SER A 6 -12.54 -40.76 -13.62
N GLY A 7 -11.23 -40.56 -13.69
CA GLY A 7 -10.40 -40.19 -12.55
C GLY A 7 -9.54 -38.99 -12.94
N GLY A 8 -9.83 -37.83 -12.35
CA GLY A 8 -9.04 -36.62 -12.59
C GLY A 8 -9.64 -35.37 -11.95
N ARG A 9 -9.37 -35.20 -10.65
CA ARG A 9 -9.58 -33.98 -9.84
C ARG A 9 -9.48 -32.68 -10.66
N ALA A 10 -10.49 -31.82 -10.53
CA ALA A 10 -10.33 -30.39 -10.78
C ALA A 10 -9.27 -29.85 -9.80
N THR A 11 -8.06 -29.63 -10.28
CA THR A 11 -7.11 -28.76 -9.59
C THR A 11 -7.57 -27.33 -9.83
N SER A 12 -8.03 -26.66 -8.78
CA SER A 12 -8.14 -25.20 -8.78
C SER A 12 -6.75 -24.65 -9.10
N GLY A 13 -6.53 -24.27 -10.36
CA GLY A 13 -5.26 -23.74 -10.82
C GLY A 13 -4.88 -22.52 -9.99
N ALA A 14 -3.65 -22.48 -9.49
CA ALA A 14 -3.12 -21.29 -8.85
C ALA A 14 -3.33 -20.07 -9.77
N PRO A 15 -3.68 -18.90 -9.22
CA PRO A 15 -3.95 -17.72 -10.03
C PRO A 15 -2.76 -17.47 -10.97
N ALA A 16 -3.06 -17.14 -12.23
CA ALA A 16 -2.06 -16.86 -13.27
C ALA A 16 -1.37 -15.51 -13.03
N THR A 17 -1.02 -15.19 -11.78
CA THR A 17 -0.33 -13.95 -11.41
C THR A 17 1.14 -14.08 -11.75
N LEU A 18 1.75 -12.95 -12.14
CA LEU A 18 3.19 -12.81 -12.26
C LEU A 18 3.79 -12.54 -10.87
N THR A 19 4.70 -13.39 -10.43
CA THR A 19 5.45 -13.22 -9.17
C THR A 19 6.95 -13.18 -9.47
N HIS A 20 7.78 -12.85 -8.48
CA HIS A 20 9.23 -12.86 -8.62
C HIS A 20 9.88 -13.49 -7.39
N THR A 21 10.88 -14.34 -7.61
CA THR A 21 11.69 -14.97 -6.56
C THR A 21 13.11 -15.17 -7.08
N GLY A 22 14.13 -14.85 -6.28
CA GLY A 22 15.52 -15.14 -6.62
C GLY A 22 15.99 -14.51 -7.94
N GLY A 23 15.48 -13.33 -8.30
CA GLY A 23 15.83 -12.62 -9.54
C GLY A 23 15.13 -13.13 -10.81
N ALA A 24 14.21 -14.11 -10.72
CA ALA A 24 13.44 -14.61 -11.85
C ALA A 24 11.95 -14.28 -11.70
N PHE A 25 11.29 -14.02 -12.82
CA PHE A 25 9.83 -13.96 -12.88
C PHE A 25 9.24 -15.36 -12.98
N LEU A 26 8.10 -15.53 -12.31
CA LEU A 26 7.29 -16.74 -12.34
C LEU A 26 5.89 -16.39 -12.82
N ARG A 27 5.34 -17.19 -13.72
CA ARG A 27 3.93 -17.13 -14.12
C ARG A 27 3.22 -18.39 -13.68
N ALA A 28 2.19 -18.24 -12.85
CA ALA A 28 1.48 -19.39 -12.25
C ALA A 28 2.47 -20.38 -11.60
N GLY A 29 3.50 -19.86 -10.93
CA GLY A 29 4.55 -20.63 -10.27
C GLY A 29 5.63 -21.22 -11.20
N ARG A 30 5.56 -21.03 -12.52
CA ARG A 30 6.55 -21.53 -13.48
C ARG A 30 7.52 -20.44 -13.93
N PRO A 31 8.82 -20.73 -14.11
CA PRO A 31 9.78 -19.79 -14.69
C PRO A 31 9.24 -19.16 -15.96
N HIS A 32 9.25 -17.83 -16.01
CA HIS A 32 8.65 -17.06 -17.07
C HIS A 32 9.60 -15.93 -17.48
N ARG A 33 10.09 -15.98 -18.72
CA ARG A 33 10.89 -14.89 -19.28
C ARG A 33 9.96 -13.97 -20.06
N VAL A 34 9.82 -12.74 -19.61
CA VAL A 34 9.04 -11.71 -20.31
C VAL A 34 9.77 -11.33 -21.59
N LEU A 35 9.15 -11.61 -22.73
CA LEU A 35 9.58 -11.17 -24.05
C LEU A 35 8.50 -10.24 -24.58
N SER A 36 8.68 -8.94 -24.35
CA SER A 36 7.68 -7.91 -24.64
C SER A 36 8.01 -7.14 -25.92
N GLY A 37 6.96 -6.77 -26.65
CA GLY A 37 7.01 -5.73 -27.69
C GLY A 37 5.93 -4.68 -27.44
N SER A 38 6.25 -3.41 -27.67
CA SER A 38 5.31 -2.32 -27.46
C SER A 38 4.35 -2.16 -28.64
N LEU A 39 3.04 -2.18 -28.37
CA LEU A 39 2.00 -1.91 -29.37
C LEU A 39 0.97 -0.94 -28.80
N HIS A 40 0.87 0.24 -29.40
CA HIS A 40 0.03 1.33 -28.91
C HIS A 40 -1.29 1.36 -29.69
N TYR A 41 -2.40 0.94 -29.06
CA TYR A 41 -3.71 0.83 -29.70
C TYR A 41 -4.19 2.17 -30.31
N PHE A 42 -3.84 3.30 -29.70
CA PHE A 42 -4.18 4.64 -30.15
C PHE A 42 -3.41 5.07 -31.42
N ARG A 43 -2.45 4.27 -31.91
CA ARG A 43 -1.72 4.47 -33.17
C ARG A 43 -2.17 3.52 -34.29
N VAL A 44 -3.09 2.61 -33.99
CA VAL A 44 -3.51 1.56 -34.92
C VAL A 44 -5.03 1.60 -35.05
N HIS A 45 -5.54 1.53 -36.28
CA HIS A 45 -6.98 1.49 -36.48
C HIS A 45 -7.60 0.25 -35.77
N PRO A 46 -8.76 0.36 -35.07
CA PRO A 46 -9.29 -0.73 -34.25
C PRO A 46 -9.56 -2.04 -34.99
N GLY A 47 -9.89 -1.94 -36.28
CA GLY A 47 -10.06 -3.12 -37.15
C GLY A 47 -8.77 -3.91 -37.40
N GLN A 48 -7.60 -3.34 -37.09
CA GLN A 48 -6.29 -3.98 -37.29
C GLN A 48 -5.67 -4.49 -35.98
N TRP A 49 -6.24 -4.19 -34.81
CA TRP A 49 -5.63 -4.58 -33.53
C TRP A 49 -5.38 -6.09 -33.41
N ALA A 50 -6.34 -6.91 -33.82
CA ALA A 50 -6.21 -8.37 -33.78
C ALA A 50 -5.02 -8.84 -34.63
N ASP A 51 -4.96 -8.46 -35.90
CA ASP A 51 -3.85 -8.80 -36.82
C ASP A 51 -2.49 -8.33 -36.25
N ARG A 52 -2.41 -7.12 -35.69
CA ARG A 52 -1.13 -6.62 -35.14
C ARG A 52 -0.69 -7.43 -33.91
N LEU A 53 -1.62 -7.80 -33.04
CA LEU A 53 -1.33 -8.62 -31.85
C LEU A 53 -0.96 -10.06 -32.22
N GLU A 54 -1.64 -10.65 -33.21
CA GLU A 54 -1.28 -11.97 -33.74
C GLU A 54 0.12 -11.99 -34.35
N ARG A 55 0.52 -10.91 -35.05
CA ARG A 55 1.90 -10.77 -35.55
C ARG A 55 2.93 -10.63 -34.44
N VAL A 56 2.61 -9.90 -33.37
CA VAL A 56 3.45 -9.81 -32.16
C VAL A 56 3.65 -11.20 -31.55
N ALA A 57 2.59 -11.97 -31.39
CA ALA A 57 2.68 -13.36 -30.91
C ALA A 57 3.48 -14.25 -31.87
N ALA A 58 3.26 -14.13 -33.18
CA ALA A 58 3.97 -14.91 -34.20
C ALA A 58 5.48 -14.62 -34.26
N LEU A 59 5.93 -13.44 -33.83
CA LEU A 59 7.36 -13.13 -33.64
C LEU A 59 7.99 -13.90 -32.48
N GLY A 60 7.21 -14.64 -31.70
CA GLY A 60 7.65 -15.38 -30.51
C GLY A 60 7.62 -14.55 -29.22
N LEU A 61 7.02 -13.35 -29.26
CA LEU A 61 6.78 -12.56 -28.06
C LEU A 61 5.62 -13.17 -27.27
N ASN A 62 5.74 -13.17 -25.96
CA ASN A 62 4.72 -13.67 -25.05
C ASN A 62 4.00 -12.55 -24.28
N THR A 63 4.49 -11.32 -24.42
CA THR A 63 3.97 -10.14 -23.74
C THR A 63 3.86 -8.99 -24.73
N VAL A 64 2.83 -8.16 -24.55
CA VAL A 64 2.72 -6.85 -25.18
C VAL A 64 2.62 -5.79 -24.10
N ASP A 65 3.29 -4.66 -24.31
CA ASP A 65 3.09 -3.49 -23.47
C ASP A 65 2.39 -2.37 -24.24
N THR A 66 1.58 -1.58 -23.53
CA THR A 66 0.86 -0.46 -24.14
C THR A 66 0.73 0.71 -23.17
N TYR A 67 0.91 1.92 -23.70
CA TYR A 67 0.59 3.16 -22.97
C TYR A 67 -0.90 3.49 -23.01
N VAL A 68 -1.36 4.31 -22.06
CA VAL A 68 -2.71 4.89 -22.07
C VAL A 68 -2.60 6.43 -22.13
N PRO A 69 -2.86 7.07 -23.28
CA PRO A 69 -2.74 8.52 -23.43
C PRO A 69 -3.94 9.25 -22.84
N TRP A 70 -3.77 9.90 -21.69
CA TRP A 70 -4.85 10.61 -21.00
C TRP A 70 -5.55 11.65 -21.89
N ASN A 71 -4.81 12.46 -22.64
CA ASN A 71 -5.35 13.47 -23.57
C ASN A 71 -6.21 12.89 -24.70
N PHE A 72 -5.96 11.65 -25.09
CA PHE A 72 -6.74 10.95 -26.09
C PHE A 72 -8.04 10.42 -25.51
N HIS A 73 -8.09 10.15 -24.21
CA HIS A 73 -9.29 9.68 -23.51
C HIS A 73 -10.15 10.81 -22.95
N GLU A 74 -9.56 11.91 -22.50
CA GLU A 74 -10.24 13.07 -21.90
C GLU A 74 -9.83 14.37 -22.61
N ARG A 75 -10.38 14.56 -23.82
CA ARG A 75 -10.07 15.75 -24.65
C ARG A 75 -10.61 17.04 -24.04
N THR A 76 -11.76 16.94 -23.37
CA THR A 76 -12.42 18.02 -22.63
C THR A 76 -12.52 17.59 -21.17
N PRO A 77 -12.28 18.47 -20.19
CA PRO A 77 -12.34 18.10 -18.77
C PRO A 77 -13.69 17.44 -18.43
N GLY A 78 -13.64 16.26 -17.82
CA GLY A 78 -14.81 15.48 -17.40
C GLY A 78 -15.43 14.58 -18.48
N ASP A 79 -15.10 14.75 -19.77
CA ASP A 79 -15.59 13.89 -20.85
C ASP A 79 -14.59 12.75 -21.14
N VAL A 80 -14.60 11.76 -20.25
CA VAL A 80 -13.73 10.58 -20.37
C VAL A 80 -14.39 9.50 -21.23
N ARG A 81 -13.69 9.09 -22.29
CA ARG A 81 -14.19 8.13 -23.30
C ARG A 81 -13.32 6.88 -23.39
N PHE A 82 -13.95 5.72 -23.55
CA PHE A 82 -13.32 4.40 -23.71
C PHE A 82 -13.99 3.58 -24.82
N ASP A 83 -14.50 4.24 -25.84
CA ASP A 83 -15.24 3.65 -26.95
C ASP A 83 -14.51 3.82 -28.29
N GLY A 84 -14.88 2.99 -29.27
CA GLY A 84 -14.29 3.01 -30.61
C GLY A 84 -12.77 2.88 -30.57
N PRO A 85 -12.00 3.86 -31.09
CA PRO A 85 -10.53 3.80 -31.03
C PRO A 85 -9.93 4.01 -29.63
N ARG A 86 -10.74 4.37 -28.63
CA ARG A 86 -10.36 4.49 -27.21
C ARG A 86 -10.69 3.25 -26.39
N ASP A 87 -11.16 2.18 -27.02
CA ASP A 87 -11.56 0.96 -26.31
C ASP A 87 -10.34 0.13 -25.87
N LEU A 88 -9.77 0.54 -24.75
CA LEU A 88 -8.64 -0.10 -24.10
C LEU A 88 -8.95 -1.54 -23.68
N GLU A 89 -10.15 -1.78 -23.15
CA GLU A 89 -10.55 -3.09 -22.65
C GLU A 89 -10.65 -4.11 -23.79
N ARG A 90 -11.21 -3.71 -24.93
CA ARG A 90 -11.24 -4.55 -26.13
C ARG A 90 -9.83 -4.84 -26.65
N PHE A 91 -8.94 -3.85 -26.70
CA PHE A 91 -7.57 -4.06 -27.13
C PHE A 91 -6.83 -5.06 -26.22
N ILE A 92 -6.91 -4.88 -24.91
CA ILE A 92 -6.31 -5.79 -23.92
C ILE A 92 -6.94 -7.19 -24.03
N GLY A 93 -8.27 -7.28 -24.20
CA GLY A 93 -8.96 -8.55 -24.39
C GLY A 93 -8.54 -9.27 -25.68
N LEU A 94 -8.25 -8.54 -26.76
CA LEU A 94 -7.68 -9.12 -27.99
C LEU A 94 -6.26 -9.66 -27.73
N ALA A 95 -5.44 -8.95 -26.97
CA ALA A 95 -4.09 -9.41 -26.63
C ALA A 95 -4.13 -10.74 -25.85
N GLY A 96 -5.02 -10.83 -24.85
CA GLY A 96 -5.25 -12.07 -24.12
C GLY A 96 -5.72 -13.22 -25.02
N ARG A 97 -6.61 -12.96 -26.00
CA ARG A 97 -7.03 -13.96 -27.00
C ARG A 97 -5.89 -14.43 -27.91
N ALA A 98 -4.94 -13.55 -28.21
CA ALA A 98 -3.72 -13.91 -28.94
C ALA A 98 -2.69 -14.67 -28.08
N GLY A 99 -3.01 -14.97 -26.81
CA GLY A 99 -2.12 -15.66 -25.88
C GLY A 99 -1.03 -14.77 -25.30
N LEU A 100 -1.16 -13.45 -25.41
CA LEU A 100 -0.19 -12.49 -24.90
C LEU A 100 -0.57 -12.02 -23.50
N ASP A 101 0.45 -11.89 -22.67
CA ASP A 101 0.37 -11.09 -21.46
C ASP A 101 0.39 -9.61 -21.76
N VAL A 102 -0.18 -8.82 -20.86
CA VAL A 102 -0.25 -7.38 -21.02
C VAL A 102 0.44 -6.67 -19.85
N ILE A 103 1.37 -5.79 -20.19
CA ILE A 103 1.90 -4.78 -19.27
C ILE A 103 1.26 -3.44 -19.64
N VAL A 104 0.41 -2.91 -18.76
CA VAL A 104 -0.23 -1.61 -19.00
C VAL A 104 0.64 -0.50 -18.43
N ARG A 105 0.86 0.56 -19.20
CA ARG A 105 1.65 1.73 -18.80
C ARG A 105 0.73 2.96 -18.73
N PRO A 106 -0.07 3.09 -17.66
CA PRO A 106 -1.20 4.02 -17.59
C PRO A 106 -0.86 5.50 -17.39
N GLY A 107 0.42 5.84 -17.20
CA GLY A 107 0.87 7.21 -16.98
C GLY A 107 0.86 7.64 -15.50
N PRO A 108 0.52 8.91 -15.18
CA PRO A 108 -0.30 9.83 -15.98
C PRO A 108 0.44 10.48 -17.16
N TYR A 109 1.76 10.61 -17.07
CA TYR A 109 2.63 11.00 -18.18
C TYR A 109 3.21 9.76 -18.84
N ILE A 110 3.20 9.69 -20.16
CA ILE A 110 3.66 8.53 -20.93
C ILE A 110 4.85 8.83 -21.86
N CYS A 111 5.18 10.11 -22.07
CA CYS A 111 6.06 10.54 -23.16
C CYS A 111 5.54 10.00 -24.51
N ALA A 112 6.13 8.88 -24.94
CA ALA A 112 5.76 8.06 -26.08
C ALA A 112 5.88 8.77 -27.43
N GLU A 113 6.53 9.93 -27.51
CA GLU A 113 6.48 10.83 -28.67
C GLU A 113 5.02 11.11 -29.07
N TRP A 114 4.18 11.30 -28.06
CA TRP A 114 2.77 11.64 -28.20
C TRP A 114 2.54 13.06 -27.69
N ASP A 115 1.56 13.76 -28.28
CA ASP A 115 1.30 15.16 -27.95
C ASP A 115 1.21 15.38 -26.44
N ASN A 116 1.99 16.35 -25.95
CA ASN A 116 2.09 16.74 -24.54
C ASN A 116 2.40 15.56 -23.59
N GLY A 117 3.10 14.53 -24.09
CA GLY A 117 3.42 13.31 -23.35
C GLY A 117 2.21 12.56 -22.81
N GLY A 118 1.06 12.71 -23.48
CA GLY A 118 -0.22 12.14 -23.07
C GLY A 118 -1.01 12.99 -22.08
N LEU A 119 -0.50 14.12 -21.58
CA LEU A 119 -1.26 14.99 -20.67
C LEU A 119 -2.26 15.87 -21.44
N PRO A 120 -3.49 16.07 -20.96
CA PRO A 120 -4.46 16.94 -21.63
C PRO A 120 -3.99 18.40 -21.70
N ALA A 121 -4.21 19.06 -22.83
CA ALA A 121 -3.80 20.46 -23.02
C ALA A 121 -4.50 21.42 -22.04
N TRP A 122 -5.76 21.14 -21.68
CA TRP A 122 -6.50 21.91 -20.68
C TRP A 122 -5.86 21.84 -19.28
N LEU A 123 -5.16 20.74 -18.98
CA LEU A 123 -4.47 20.57 -17.70
C LEU A 123 -3.20 21.41 -17.67
N THR A 124 -2.33 21.22 -18.66
CA THR A 124 -1.03 21.91 -18.71
C THR A 124 -1.17 23.40 -19.07
N GLY A 125 -2.26 23.78 -19.72
CA GLY A 125 -2.61 25.18 -20.01
C GLY A 125 -3.19 25.94 -18.81
N THR A 126 -3.45 25.27 -17.68
CA THR A 126 -3.93 25.94 -16.45
C THR A 126 -2.82 26.81 -15.85
N PRO A 127 -3.05 28.12 -15.59
CA PRO A 127 -2.04 28.99 -15.01
C PRO A 127 -1.47 28.47 -13.69
N GLY A 128 -0.15 28.45 -13.56
CA GLY A 128 0.54 27.97 -12.36
C GLY A 128 0.58 26.45 -12.19
N MET A 129 0.07 25.67 -13.15
CA MET A 129 0.16 24.21 -13.13
C MET A 129 1.62 23.74 -13.13
N ARG A 130 1.92 22.76 -12.28
CA ARG A 130 3.24 22.11 -12.19
C ARG A 130 3.08 20.60 -12.42
N PRO A 131 3.03 20.15 -13.68
CA PRO A 131 2.85 18.74 -14.00
C PRO A 131 3.99 17.89 -13.44
N ARG A 132 3.69 16.62 -13.13
CA ARG A 132 4.67 15.62 -12.68
C ARG A 132 5.42 16.00 -11.38
N THR A 133 4.72 16.68 -10.49
CA THR A 133 5.21 17.06 -9.14
C THR A 133 4.13 16.80 -8.09
N SER A 134 4.46 16.98 -6.81
CA SER A 134 3.51 16.93 -5.68
C SER A 134 2.53 18.12 -5.62
N HIS A 135 2.42 18.91 -6.69
CA HIS A 135 1.52 20.04 -6.76
C HIS A 135 0.04 19.60 -6.62
N PRO A 136 -0.68 20.02 -5.57
CA PRO A 136 -2.00 19.46 -5.26
C PRO A 136 -3.03 19.54 -6.39
N PRO A 137 -3.14 20.63 -7.18
CA PRO A 137 -3.99 20.68 -8.36
C PRO A 137 -3.68 19.60 -9.42
N PHE A 138 -2.39 19.31 -9.66
CA PHE A 138 -1.98 18.24 -10.57
C PHE A 138 -2.37 16.87 -10.03
N LEU A 139 -2.06 16.60 -8.75
CA LEU A 139 -2.43 15.33 -8.10
C LEU A 139 -3.96 15.11 -8.12
N ALA A 140 -4.74 16.15 -7.86
CA ALA A 140 -6.20 16.08 -7.90
C ALA A 140 -6.74 15.74 -9.30
N ALA A 141 -6.10 16.26 -10.36
CA ALA A 141 -6.47 15.92 -11.73
C ALA A 141 -6.10 14.47 -12.08
N VAL A 142 -4.88 14.04 -11.72
CA VAL A 142 -4.43 12.65 -11.91
C VAL A 142 -5.33 11.67 -11.16
N ALA A 143 -5.78 12.03 -9.96
CA ALA A 143 -6.69 11.19 -9.18
C ALA A 143 -7.99 10.91 -9.96
N ARG A 144 -8.66 11.95 -10.47
CA ARG A 144 -9.90 11.81 -11.26
C ARG A 144 -9.70 10.97 -12.52
N TRP A 145 -8.59 11.20 -13.22
CA TRP A 145 -8.25 10.39 -14.40
C TRP A 145 -8.10 8.91 -14.06
N PHE A 146 -7.37 8.62 -12.99
CA PHE A 146 -7.17 7.27 -12.52
C PHE A 146 -8.44 6.62 -11.95
N ASP A 147 -9.40 7.40 -11.43
CA ASP A 147 -10.70 6.88 -11.01
C ASP A 147 -11.50 6.33 -12.20
N ALA A 148 -11.34 6.93 -13.38
CA ALA A 148 -11.94 6.43 -14.62
C ALA A 148 -11.17 5.27 -15.26
N LEU A 149 -9.83 5.29 -15.16
CA LEU A 149 -8.96 4.33 -15.85
C LEU A 149 -8.72 3.03 -15.06
N ILE A 150 -8.38 3.12 -13.78
CA ILE A 150 -7.88 1.98 -12.99
C ILE A 150 -8.91 0.85 -12.89
N PRO A 151 -10.22 1.08 -12.63
CA PRO A 151 -11.19 -0.01 -12.55
C PRO A 151 -11.22 -0.92 -13.79
N ARG A 152 -11.04 -0.33 -14.98
CA ARG A 152 -11.02 -1.04 -16.26
C ARG A 152 -9.80 -1.94 -16.39
N ILE A 153 -8.62 -1.42 -16.04
CA ILE A 153 -7.37 -2.21 -16.02
C ILE A 153 -7.47 -3.30 -14.94
N ALA A 154 -7.99 -2.96 -13.76
CA ALA A 154 -8.09 -3.85 -12.62
C ALA A 154 -8.97 -5.06 -12.92
N ALA A 155 -10.08 -4.87 -13.64
CA ALA A 155 -10.98 -5.95 -14.07
C ALA A 155 -10.28 -6.98 -14.98
N LEU A 156 -9.22 -6.59 -15.69
CA LEU A 156 -8.49 -7.42 -16.65
C LEU A 156 -7.19 -8.01 -16.06
N GLN A 157 -6.97 -7.90 -14.76
CA GLN A 157 -5.79 -8.47 -14.11
C GLN A 157 -5.80 -10.00 -14.12
N ALA A 158 -4.62 -10.60 -14.22
CA ALA A 158 -4.46 -12.05 -14.31
C ALA A 158 -4.94 -12.83 -13.07
N ARG A 159 -4.98 -12.18 -11.90
CA ARG A 159 -5.62 -12.75 -10.70
C ARG A 159 -7.13 -12.99 -10.87
N HIS A 160 -7.77 -12.26 -11.80
CA HIS A 160 -9.19 -12.36 -12.15
C HIS A 160 -9.41 -13.11 -13.47
N GLY A 161 -8.37 -13.78 -14.00
CA GLY A 161 -8.43 -14.49 -15.27
C GLY A 161 -8.22 -13.63 -16.51
N GLY A 162 -7.87 -12.34 -16.36
CA GLY A 162 -7.52 -11.47 -17.50
C GLY A 162 -6.04 -11.55 -17.90
N PRO A 163 -5.62 -10.83 -18.95
CA PRO A 163 -4.23 -10.90 -19.44
C PRO A 163 -3.28 -9.88 -18.81
N VAL A 164 -3.75 -8.93 -17.99
CA VAL A 164 -2.88 -7.90 -17.39
C VAL A 164 -2.06 -8.49 -16.24
N VAL A 165 -0.75 -8.58 -16.43
CA VAL A 165 0.19 -9.19 -15.46
C VAL A 165 1.00 -8.18 -14.67
N ALA A 166 1.21 -6.98 -15.20
CA ALA A 166 1.93 -5.91 -14.53
C ALA A 166 1.43 -4.54 -14.99
N VAL A 167 1.72 -3.53 -14.17
CA VAL A 167 1.49 -2.12 -14.51
C VAL A 167 2.74 -1.30 -14.24
N GLN A 168 3.05 -0.34 -15.09
CA GLN A 168 4.13 0.62 -14.86
C GLN A 168 3.60 1.83 -14.07
N ILE A 169 4.38 2.33 -13.13
CA ILE A 169 4.10 3.55 -12.38
C ILE A 169 4.90 4.68 -13.01
N GLU A 170 4.22 5.75 -13.43
CA GLU A 170 4.87 6.90 -14.09
C GLU A 170 5.63 6.48 -15.37
N ASN A 171 6.48 7.34 -15.91
CA ASN A 171 7.31 7.09 -17.07
C ASN A 171 8.60 7.90 -17.05
N GLU A 172 9.75 7.22 -17.00
CA GLU A 172 11.08 7.85 -17.12
C GLU A 172 11.33 8.98 -16.11
N TYR A 173 10.74 8.89 -14.91
CA TYR A 173 10.76 10.01 -13.96
C TYR A 173 12.18 10.47 -13.58
N GLY A 174 13.14 9.54 -13.50
CA GLY A 174 14.52 9.85 -13.11
C GLY A 174 15.25 10.80 -14.05
N SER A 175 14.80 10.97 -15.31
CA SER A 175 15.35 11.99 -16.22
C SER A 175 14.64 13.34 -16.10
N HIS A 176 13.50 13.39 -15.39
CA HIS A 176 12.68 14.58 -15.23
C HIS A 176 12.86 15.26 -13.87
N GLY A 177 12.92 14.49 -12.78
CA GLY A 177 13.01 15.05 -11.44
C GLY A 177 13.19 14.00 -10.34
N ASP A 178 13.22 14.48 -9.10
CA ASP A 178 13.54 13.71 -7.89
C ASP A 178 12.46 13.84 -6.79
N ASP A 179 11.25 14.29 -7.14
CA ASP A 179 10.12 14.34 -6.20
C ASP A 179 9.60 12.93 -5.86
N HIS A 180 10.24 12.33 -4.86
CA HIS A 180 9.87 11.01 -4.36
C HIS A 180 8.48 10.98 -3.69
N ALA A 181 7.97 12.12 -3.22
CA ALA A 181 6.62 12.19 -2.64
C ALA A 181 5.57 12.03 -3.75
N TYR A 182 5.78 12.67 -4.89
CA TYR A 182 4.97 12.48 -6.09
C TYR A 182 4.98 11.01 -6.55
N LEU A 183 6.16 10.39 -6.69
CA LEU A 183 6.25 8.99 -7.12
C LEU A 183 5.53 8.02 -6.17
N ARG A 184 5.68 8.20 -4.85
CA ARG A 184 4.95 7.40 -3.86
C ARG A 184 3.44 7.64 -3.97
N TRP A 185 3.03 8.87 -4.19
CA TRP A 185 1.62 9.20 -4.39
C TRP A 185 1.05 8.54 -5.65
N VAL A 186 1.75 8.58 -6.79
CA VAL A 186 1.29 7.95 -8.04
C VAL A 186 1.21 6.43 -7.88
N ARG A 187 2.20 5.80 -7.23
CA ARG A 187 2.16 4.37 -6.86
C ARG A 187 0.91 4.06 -6.03
N ASP A 188 0.66 4.82 -4.97
CA ASP A 188 -0.47 4.58 -4.07
C ASP A 188 -1.81 4.84 -4.77
N ALA A 189 -1.83 5.80 -5.69
CA ALA A 189 -2.99 6.09 -6.53
C ALA A 189 -3.28 4.94 -7.51
N LEU A 190 -2.25 4.37 -8.14
CA LEU A 190 -2.36 3.24 -9.08
C LEU A 190 -2.72 1.91 -8.40
N THR A 191 -2.13 1.64 -7.23
CA THR A 191 -2.31 0.36 -6.52
C THR A 191 -3.60 0.28 -5.70
N GLY A 192 -4.39 1.35 -5.68
CA GLY A 192 -5.79 1.30 -5.29
C GLY A 192 -5.99 1.10 -3.79
N ARG A 193 -5.49 2.02 -2.95
CA ARG A 193 -6.07 2.17 -1.61
C ARG A 193 -7.52 2.62 -1.77
N GLN A 194 -8.47 1.72 -1.50
CA GLN A 194 -9.92 1.98 -1.60
C GLN A 194 -10.36 3.08 -0.64
N TRP A 195 -9.73 3.11 0.53
CA TRP A 195 -9.94 4.06 1.60
C TRP A 195 -8.58 4.46 2.17
N TRP A 196 -8.38 5.75 2.46
CA TRP A 196 -7.24 6.17 3.29
C TRP A 196 -7.71 7.06 4.44
N VAL A 197 -7.01 6.95 5.56
CA VAL A 197 -7.24 7.75 6.76
C VAL A 197 -6.39 9.01 6.67
N VAL A 198 -7.02 10.18 6.67
CA VAL A 198 -6.35 11.48 6.77
C VAL A 198 -6.57 12.01 8.19
N PRO A 199 -5.53 12.10 9.02
CA PRO A 199 -5.62 12.79 10.31
C PRO A 199 -5.91 14.29 10.09
N GLY A 200 -6.83 14.85 10.86
CA GLY A 200 -7.12 16.27 10.83
C GLY A 200 -6.13 17.07 11.67
N THR A 201 -5.61 18.14 11.09
CA THR A 201 -4.65 19.06 11.73
C THR A 201 -5.27 20.44 11.92
N SER A 202 -4.97 21.08 13.04
CA SER A 202 -5.35 22.48 13.30
C SER A 202 -4.45 23.44 12.51
N ALA A 203 -4.80 24.73 12.49
CA ALA A 203 -4.08 25.76 11.74
C ALA A 203 -2.61 25.93 12.20
N ASP A 204 -2.31 25.54 13.43
CA ASP A 204 -0.97 25.50 14.04
C ASP A 204 -0.27 24.13 13.89
N GLY A 205 -0.86 23.18 13.14
CA GLY A 205 -0.27 21.87 12.86
C GLY A 205 -0.47 20.81 13.94
N GLY A 206 -1.20 21.11 15.00
CA GLY A 206 -1.54 20.14 16.06
C GLY A 206 -2.56 19.09 15.64
N PRO A 207 -2.56 17.88 16.23
CA PRO A 207 -3.57 16.87 15.97
C PRO A 207 -4.92 17.27 16.58
N THR A 208 -5.98 17.25 15.78
CA THR A 208 -7.34 17.64 16.23
C THR A 208 -8.16 16.48 16.78
N GLY A 209 -7.63 15.26 16.72
CA GLY A 209 -8.40 14.02 17.00
C GLY A 209 -9.47 13.70 15.94
N THR A 210 -9.57 14.48 14.87
CA THR A 210 -10.45 14.17 13.73
C THR A 210 -9.70 13.34 12.70
N HIS A 211 -10.42 12.48 11.97
CA HIS A 211 -9.89 11.65 10.90
C HIS A 211 -10.86 11.68 9.72
N ARG A 212 -10.36 11.58 8.50
CA ARG A 212 -11.19 11.48 7.30
C ARG A 212 -10.90 10.16 6.61
N LEU A 213 -11.91 9.32 6.45
CA LEU A 213 -11.86 8.16 5.58
C LEU A 213 -12.23 8.63 4.18
N VAL A 214 -11.26 8.69 3.28
CA VAL A 214 -11.48 9.17 1.92
C VAL A 214 -11.59 7.97 1.00
N ASN A 215 -12.77 7.78 0.40
CA ASN A 215 -12.99 6.77 -0.61
C ASN A 215 -12.54 7.28 -1.99
N ARG A 216 -11.66 6.51 -2.63
CA ARG A 216 -11.08 6.86 -3.94
C ARG A 216 -12.14 7.07 -5.03
N TYR A 217 -13.08 6.14 -5.18
CA TYR A 217 -13.95 6.06 -6.35
C TYR A 217 -15.16 6.99 -6.34
N SER A 218 -15.47 7.60 -5.19
CA SER A 218 -16.69 8.42 -5.03
C SER A 218 -16.41 9.88 -4.62
N GLY A 219 -15.15 10.19 -4.27
CA GLY A 219 -14.80 11.43 -3.58
C GLY A 219 -15.48 11.56 -2.21
N LEU A 220 -16.14 10.50 -1.71
CA LEU A 220 -16.85 10.49 -0.44
C LEU A 220 -15.81 10.49 0.69
N VAL A 221 -15.77 11.61 1.39
CA VAL A 221 -15.01 11.75 2.62
C VAL A 221 -15.95 11.45 3.77
N ILE A 222 -15.72 10.43 4.59
CA ILE A 222 -16.39 10.26 5.89
C ILE A 222 -15.50 10.91 6.94
N ALA A 223 -15.90 12.06 7.47
CA ALA A 223 -15.23 12.70 8.59
C ALA A 223 -15.68 12.03 9.89
N LEU A 224 -14.70 11.61 10.69
CA LEU A 224 -14.86 11.05 12.03
C LEU A 224 -14.25 12.05 13.02
N SER A 225 -14.93 12.26 14.14
CA SER A 225 -14.47 13.14 15.21
C SER A 225 -14.35 12.37 16.51
N ALA A 226 -13.32 12.69 17.31
CA ALA A 226 -13.22 12.20 18.68
C ALA A 226 -14.23 12.88 19.63
N VAL A 227 -14.95 13.91 19.18
CA VAL A 227 -16.01 14.59 19.95
C VAL A 227 -17.29 13.77 19.86
N ALA A 228 -17.73 13.18 20.98
CA ALA A 228 -18.89 12.28 21.02
C ALA A 228 -20.20 12.89 20.51
N SER A 229 -20.35 14.21 20.55
CA SER A 229 -21.54 14.93 20.07
C SER A 229 -21.51 15.30 18.59
N ARG A 230 -20.42 15.01 17.86
CA ARG A 230 -20.26 15.43 16.47
C ARG A 230 -20.53 14.25 15.52
N PRO A 231 -21.59 14.31 14.69
CA PRO A 231 -21.93 13.22 13.77
C PRO A 231 -20.86 13.03 12.69
N ALA A 232 -20.84 11.83 12.09
CA ALA A 232 -20.02 11.57 10.91
C ALA A 232 -20.57 12.36 9.71
N GLU A 233 -19.72 13.14 9.05
CA GLU A 233 -20.10 14.05 7.97
C GLU A 233 -19.53 13.56 6.63
N THR A 234 -20.25 13.80 5.51
CA THR A 234 -19.75 13.52 4.16
C THR A 234 -19.31 14.79 3.42
N THR A 235 -18.29 14.71 2.57
CA THR A 235 -17.90 15.80 1.65
C THR A 235 -17.88 15.31 0.20
N PRO A 236 -18.43 16.05 -0.79
CA PRO A 236 -19.23 17.28 -0.61
C PRO A 236 -20.51 17.00 0.18
N ALA A 237 -21.03 18.01 0.89
CA ALA A 237 -22.33 17.90 1.53
C ALA A 237 -23.37 17.65 0.44
N ARG A 238 -24.01 16.47 0.44
CA ARG A 238 -25.07 16.15 -0.51
C ARG A 238 -26.41 16.29 0.18
N SER A 239 -27.25 17.19 -0.34
CA SER A 239 -28.69 17.12 -0.17
C SER A 239 -29.25 16.18 -1.24
N TRP A 240 -30.02 15.17 -0.82
CA TRP A 240 -30.73 14.31 -1.74
C TRP A 240 -32.14 14.86 -1.93
N THR A 241 -32.53 15.16 -3.17
CA THR A 241 -33.95 15.28 -3.55
C THR A 241 -34.46 13.89 -3.89
N ASP A 242 -35.44 13.45 -3.11
CA ASP A 242 -36.19 12.21 -3.30
C ASP A 242 -36.69 12.10 -4.75
N THR A 243 -36.28 11.06 -5.48
CA THR A 243 -36.78 10.76 -6.83
C THR A 243 -37.97 9.79 -6.84
N GLY A 244 -38.65 9.62 -5.71
CA GLY A 244 -39.98 8.99 -5.63
C GLY A 244 -40.00 7.48 -5.88
N GLY A 245 -38.85 6.82 -5.88
CA GLY A 245 -38.71 5.40 -6.18
C GLY A 245 -38.31 4.56 -4.99
N GLY A 246 -39.21 4.33 -4.01
CA GLY A 246 -39.23 3.20 -3.07
C GLY A 246 -38.01 2.89 -2.17
N VAL A 247 -36.85 3.50 -2.38
CA VAL A 247 -35.62 3.29 -1.62
C VAL A 247 -35.13 4.65 -1.15
N GLY A 248 -35.57 5.07 0.05
CA GLY A 248 -35.01 6.24 0.74
C GLY A 248 -36.01 7.29 1.25
N GLY A 249 -37.26 7.31 0.76
CA GLY A 249 -38.22 8.38 1.05
C GLY A 249 -38.76 8.47 2.49
N ALA A 250 -38.62 7.41 3.30
CA ALA A 250 -39.07 7.42 4.71
C ALA A 250 -37.94 7.56 5.73
N ARG A 251 -36.69 7.69 5.27
CA ARG A 251 -35.52 7.63 6.15
C ARG A 251 -35.19 9.02 6.69
N THR A 252 -35.39 9.23 7.99
CA THR A 252 -34.87 10.43 8.67
C THR A 252 -33.33 10.41 8.63
N ALA A 253 -32.67 11.55 8.84
CA ALA A 253 -31.20 11.65 8.84
C ALA A 253 -30.51 10.64 9.81
N ALA A 254 -31.26 10.06 10.75
CA ALA A 254 -30.81 9.00 11.65
C ALA A 254 -30.64 7.61 10.99
N GLU A 255 -31.12 7.37 9.77
CA GLU A 255 -31.14 6.03 9.15
C GLU A 255 -30.09 5.79 8.06
N GLN A 256 -29.03 6.60 8.01
CA GLN A 256 -27.79 6.24 7.29
C GLN A 256 -26.75 5.72 8.28
N THR A 257 -27.07 4.64 8.98
CA THR A 257 -26.12 4.01 9.89
C THR A 257 -25.09 3.22 9.09
N LEU A 258 -23.90 3.79 8.90
CA LEU A 258 -22.71 2.99 8.66
C LEU A 258 -22.38 2.26 9.96
N THR A 259 -22.79 1.00 10.07
CA THR A 259 -22.44 0.17 11.23
C THR A 259 -20.96 -0.18 11.15
N LEU A 260 -20.13 0.60 11.82
CA LEU A 260 -18.75 0.23 12.13
C LEU A 260 -18.80 -0.81 13.25
N THR A 261 -18.67 -2.09 12.91
CA THR A 261 -18.49 -3.12 13.92
C THR A 261 -17.10 -2.95 14.51
N ALA A 262 -17.03 -2.50 15.77
CA ALA A 262 -15.78 -2.54 16.52
C ALA A 262 -15.30 -4.01 16.55
N VAL A 263 -14.22 -4.33 15.85
CA VAL A 263 -13.55 -5.64 15.88
C VAL A 263 -12.78 -5.88 17.19
N GLY A 264 -13.01 -5.02 18.17
CA GLY A 264 -12.38 -4.99 19.48
C GLY A 264 -12.33 -3.56 20.02
N PRO A 265 -11.99 -3.37 21.30
CA PRO A 265 -11.59 -2.06 21.78
C PRO A 265 -10.42 -1.56 20.92
N ALA A 266 -10.38 -0.25 20.63
CA ALA A 266 -9.14 0.39 20.21
C ALA A 266 -8.05 -0.09 21.18
N PRO A 267 -6.91 -0.61 20.71
CA PRO A 267 -5.85 -1.02 21.61
C PRO A 267 -5.62 0.17 22.54
N GLY A 268 -5.82 -0.04 23.85
CA GLY A 268 -5.46 0.97 24.83
C GLY A 268 -4.03 1.40 24.55
N THR A 269 -3.68 2.64 24.87
CA THR A 269 -2.29 3.05 24.72
C THR A 269 -1.42 2.07 25.51
N LEU A 270 -0.27 1.69 24.96
CA LEU A 270 0.67 0.80 25.65
C LEU A 270 1.43 1.54 26.75
N ASP A 271 1.06 2.79 27.03
CA ASP A 271 1.70 3.64 28.04
C ASP A 271 1.82 2.92 29.39
N GLY A 272 2.95 3.16 30.05
CA GLY A 272 3.29 2.54 31.32
C GLY A 272 4.23 1.33 31.17
N THR A 273 4.42 0.63 32.28
CA THR A 273 5.37 -0.48 32.37
C THR A 273 4.80 -1.74 31.73
N ARG A 274 5.55 -2.32 30.78
CA ARG A 274 5.18 -3.51 30.01
C ARG A 274 6.27 -4.57 30.07
N THR A 275 5.89 -5.81 29.78
CA THR A 275 6.82 -6.88 29.42
C THR A 275 6.53 -7.35 28.00
N LEU A 276 7.57 -7.43 27.16
CA LEU A 276 7.46 -7.96 25.80
C LEU A 276 7.96 -9.41 25.79
N VAL A 277 7.17 -10.34 25.29
CA VAL A 277 7.51 -11.77 25.22
C VAL A 277 7.39 -12.28 23.79
N SER A 278 8.44 -12.92 23.27
CA SER A 278 8.42 -13.64 21.98
C SER A 278 9.05 -15.02 22.15
N GLY A 279 8.45 -16.05 21.53
CA GLY A 279 8.95 -17.43 21.65
C GLY A 279 9.04 -17.95 23.08
N GLY A 280 8.21 -17.43 24.00
CA GLY A 280 8.23 -17.74 25.43
C GLY A 280 9.35 -17.07 26.22
N ARG A 281 10.10 -16.13 25.64
CA ARG A 281 11.20 -15.38 26.28
C ARG A 281 10.92 -13.89 26.31
N ALA A 282 11.23 -13.26 27.44
CA ALA A 282 11.01 -11.83 27.64
C ALA A 282 12.16 -11.01 27.07
N LEU A 283 11.89 -9.83 26.50
CA LEU A 283 12.90 -8.83 26.18
C LEU A 283 13.60 -8.43 27.48
N ASP A 284 14.92 -8.60 27.50
CA ASP A 284 15.72 -8.57 28.70
C ASP A 284 16.97 -7.72 28.45
N ASP A 285 17.23 -6.83 29.39
CA ASP A 285 18.54 -6.22 29.52
C ASP A 285 19.48 -7.16 30.31
N PRO A 286 20.51 -7.72 29.66
CA PRO A 286 21.27 -8.83 30.21
C PRO A 286 22.02 -8.43 31.47
N GLY A 287 21.78 -9.18 32.55
CA GLY A 287 22.51 -9.01 33.80
C GLY A 287 22.19 -7.71 34.53
N HIS A 288 21.01 -7.12 34.31
CA HIS A 288 20.59 -5.84 34.91
C HIS A 288 21.61 -4.72 34.65
N SER A 289 22.07 -4.62 33.41
CA SER A 289 23.11 -3.68 33.02
C SER A 289 22.60 -2.24 33.05
N THR A 290 23.39 -1.33 33.60
CA THR A 290 23.13 0.12 33.46
C THR A 290 24.04 0.77 32.42
N THR A 291 24.70 -0.04 31.58
CA THR A 291 25.72 0.42 30.64
C THR A 291 25.11 0.72 29.27
N ALA A 292 25.27 1.95 28.79
CA ALA A 292 24.90 2.31 27.43
C ALA A 292 25.75 1.48 26.43
N GLY A 293 25.09 0.91 25.43
CA GLY A 293 25.71 0.04 24.42
C GLY A 293 25.46 -1.44 24.65
N THR A 294 24.93 -1.83 25.81
CA THR A 294 24.59 -3.22 26.09
C THR A 294 23.53 -3.71 25.11
N GLN A 295 23.84 -4.80 24.38
CA GLN A 295 22.90 -5.41 23.45
C GLN A 295 21.80 -6.14 24.21
N LEU A 296 20.55 -5.86 23.84
CA LEU A 296 19.40 -6.53 24.42
C LEU A 296 19.29 -7.96 23.92
N ILE A 297 18.77 -8.81 24.80
CA ILE A 297 18.54 -10.24 24.54
C ILE A 297 17.09 -10.59 24.81
N THR A 298 16.72 -11.84 24.51
CA THR A 298 15.55 -12.46 25.12
C THR A 298 15.97 -13.51 26.14
N TYR A 299 15.34 -13.50 27.33
CA TYR A 299 15.68 -14.42 28.42
C TYR A 299 14.43 -15.04 29.06
N THR A 300 14.65 -15.99 29.97
CA THR A 300 13.56 -16.63 30.73
C THR A 300 12.77 -15.55 31.49
N PRO A 301 11.44 -15.46 31.31
CA PRO A 301 10.62 -14.46 31.98
C PRO A 301 10.76 -14.52 33.51
N ASN A 302 10.95 -13.36 34.13
CA ASN A 302 11.04 -13.21 35.58
C ASN A 302 10.41 -11.85 36.01
N THR A 303 10.53 -11.51 37.29
CA THR A 303 9.96 -10.29 37.87
C THR A 303 10.95 -9.13 37.99
N GLY A 304 12.18 -9.28 37.49
CA GLY A 304 13.24 -8.27 37.53
C GLY A 304 12.91 -7.05 36.69
N ALA A 305 13.36 -5.87 37.13
CA ALA A 305 13.09 -4.61 36.43
C ALA A 305 13.84 -4.52 35.09
N ASN A 306 14.91 -5.30 34.90
CA ASN A 306 15.62 -5.45 33.63
C ASN A 306 14.76 -6.09 32.50
N GLN A 307 13.62 -6.71 32.83
CA GLN A 307 12.59 -7.19 31.87
C GLN A 307 11.32 -6.34 31.84
N LYS A 308 11.35 -5.17 32.49
CA LYS A 308 10.25 -4.21 32.53
C LYS A 308 10.63 -3.01 31.68
N TRP A 309 9.71 -2.61 30.82
CA TRP A 309 9.94 -1.58 29.81
C TRP A 309 8.84 -0.54 29.91
N ASN A 310 9.18 0.70 30.20
CA ASN A 310 8.26 1.83 30.24
C ASN A 310 8.04 2.35 28.82
N PHE A 311 6.79 2.22 28.35
CA PHE A 311 6.36 2.76 27.07
C PHE A 311 5.81 4.16 27.29
N THR A 312 6.29 5.10 26.49
CA THR A 312 5.79 6.47 26.45
C THR A 312 5.40 6.82 25.02
N ARG A 313 4.09 6.96 24.78
CA ARG A 313 3.53 7.30 23.48
C ARG A 313 3.86 8.74 23.12
N GLN A 314 4.19 8.93 21.85
CA GLN A 314 4.68 10.18 21.31
C GLN A 314 3.61 10.82 20.39
N PRO A 315 3.73 12.12 20.05
CA PRO A 315 2.71 12.81 19.26
C PRO A 315 2.44 12.19 17.88
N ASP A 316 3.45 11.59 17.25
CA ASP A 316 3.36 10.88 15.97
C ASP A 316 2.76 9.46 16.08
N GLY A 317 2.45 9.01 17.30
CA GLY A 317 1.90 7.70 17.60
C GLY A 317 2.94 6.58 17.78
N SER A 318 4.23 6.87 17.61
CA SER A 318 5.31 5.96 18.01
C SER A 318 5.51 5.93 19.53
N TYR A 319 6.34 5.00 20.00
CA TYR A 319 6.72 4.86 21.40
C TYR A 319 8.22 5.08 21.58
N GLU A 320 8.56 5.75 22.66
CA GLU A 320 9.86 5.56 23.31
C GLU A 320 9.72 4.40 24.29
N ILE A 321 10.70 3.49 24.31
CA ILE A 321 10.68 2.28 25.13
C ILE A 321 11.92 2.29 26.02
N VAL A 322 11.73 2.48 27.32
CA VAL A 322 12.80 2.69 28.30
C VAL A 322 12.88 1.51 29.25
N ASN A 323 14.06 0.94 29.48
CA ASN A 323 14.22 -0.11 30.48
C ASN A 323 13.95 0.46 31.89
N ALA A 324 13.15 -0.23 32.70
CA ALA A 324 12.75 0.27 34.01
C ALA A 324 13.86 0.20 35.07
N GLU A 325 14.88 -0.64 34.87
CA GLU A 325 16.05 -0.73 35.74
C GLU A 325 17.08 0.36 35.38
N SER A 326 17.51 0.40 34.12
CA SER A 326 18.62 1.27 33.71
C SER A 326 18.21 2.70 33.38
N GLY A 327 16.93 2.93 33.06
CA GLY A 327 16.46 4.21 32.53
C GLY A 327 16.94 4.52 31.11
N LEU A 328 17.55 3.56 30.41
CA LEU A 328 18.06 3.72 29.04
C LEU A 328 17.03 3.24 28.00
N CYS A 329 17.06 3.87 26.83
CA CYS A 329 16.14 3.62 25.74
C CYS A 329 16.58 2.42 24.90
N ALA A 330 15.61 1.60 24.44
CA ALA A 330 15.84 0.65 23.37
C ALA A 330 16.20 1.40 22.07
N ASP A 331 17.37 1.09 21.52
CA ASP A 331 18.04 1.86 20.47
C ASP A 331 18.60 0.91 19.40
N ILE A 332 18.44 1.28 18.13
CA ILE A 332 19.22 0.64 17.05
C ILE A 332 20.64 1.17 17.03
N SER A 333 21.62 0.33 17.38
CA SER A 333 23.04 0.68 17.48
C SER A 333 23.53 1.51 16.29
N GLY A 334 24.09 2.69 16.57
CA GLY A 334 24.60 3.64 15.57
C GLY A 334 23.52 4.23 14.66
N GLY A 335 22.25 4.03 14.98
CA GLY A 335 21.10 4.37 14.14
C GLY A 335 21.15 3.70 12.76
N SER A 336 21.69 2.50 12.66
CA SER A 336 21.77 1.74 11.41
C SER A 336 20.38 1.44 10.81
N THR A 337 20.28 1.41 9.49
CA THR A 337 19.07 0.94 8.78
C THR A 337 19.24 -0.46 8.19
N ALA A 338 20.37 -1.12 8.46
CA ALA A 338 20.66 -2.45 7.94
C ALA A 338 19.94 -3.56 8.73
N ALA A 339 19.52 -4.60 8.02
CA ALA A 339 19.08 -5.86 8.60
C ALA A 339 20.21 -6.48 9.45
N GLY A 340 19.86 -7.05 10.60
CA GLY A 340 20.80 -7.61 11.56
C GLY A 340 21.47 -6.58 12.48
N ALA A 341 21.17 -5.28 12.35
CA ALA A 341 21.71 -4.30 13.30
C ALA A 341 21.23 -4.61 14.72
N LYS A 342 22.15 -4.48 15.68
CA LYS A 342 21.92 -4.77 17.09
C LYS A 342 20.90 -3.79 17.67
N VAL A 343 19.98 -4.32 18.47
CA VAL A 343 19.19 -3.49 19.37
C VAL A 343 19.88 -3.46 20.73
N ILE A 344 20.24 -2.26 21.17
CA ILE A 344 20.98 -1.99 22.41
C ILE A 344 20.12 -1.15 23.34
N GLN A 345 20.56 -0.99 24.59
CA GLN A 345 20.12 0.13 25.41
C GLN A 345 21.09 1.32 25.27
N TRP A 346 20.56 2.55 25.19
CA TRP A 346 21.37 3.76 25.05
C TRP A 346 20.72 4.96 25.75
N THR A 347 21.51 6.00 26.03
CA THR A 347 21.00 7.26 26.60
C THR A 347 19.87 7.80 25.74
N CYS A 348 18.69 8.03 26.34
CA CYS A 348 17.53 8.55 25.65
C CYS A 348 17.82 9.95 25.09
N HIS A 349 17.62 10.13 23.79
CA HIS A 349 17.85 11.37 23.06
C HIS A 349 16.74 11.67 22.03
N GLY A 350 15.67 10.86 22.00
CA GLY A 350 14.49 11.08 21.16
C GLY A 350 14.71 10.92 19.65
N GLY A 351 15.86 10.41 19.21
CA GLY A 351 16.16 10.21 17.80
C GLY A 351 15.35 9.07 17.20
N ALA A 352 15.11 9.08 15.88
CA ALA A 352 14.25 8.10 15.21
C ALA A 352 14.70 6.62 15.41
N ASN A 353 15.98 6.37 15.75
CA ASN A 353 16.50 5.04 16.09
C ASN A 353 16.12 4.54 17.49
N GLN A 354 15.53 5.39 18.33
CA GLN A 354 14.98 5.08 19.66
C GLN A 354 13.43 5.12 19.67
N ARG A 355 12.83 5.19 18.49
CA ARG A 355 11.40 5.38 18.29
C ARG A 355 10.82 4.16 17.60
N TRP A 356 9.70 3.68 18.13
CA TRP A 356 9.15 2.38 17.76
C TRP A 356 7.66 2.48 17.44
N THR A 357 7.26 2.07 16.24
CA THR A 357 5.86 1.88 15.89
C THR A 357 5.43 0.51 16.37
N VAL A 358 4.36 0.43 17.17
CA VAL A 358 3.84 -0.84 17.69
C VAL A 358 2.47 -1.10 17.11
N VAL A 359 2.31 -2.21 16.40
CA VAL A 359 1.06 -2.57 15.72
C VAL A 359 0.54 -3.88 16.28
N ARG A 360 -0.70 -3.88 16.77
CA ARG A 360 -1.38 -5.09 17.24
C ARG A 360 -1.93 -5.90 16.06
N GLY A 361 -1.55 -7.16 15.97
CA GLY A 361 -2.11 -8.15 15.05
C GLY A 361 -3.48 -8.67 15.48
N GLN A 362 -4.18 -9.34 14.56
CA GLN A 362 -5.51 -9.93 14.82
C GLN A 362 -5.48 -11.06 15.85
N ASP A 363 -4.33 -11.72 15.99
CA ASP A 363 -4.06 -12.77 16.98
C ASP A 363 -3.75 -12.22 18.38
N GLY A 364 -3.74 -10.89 18.54
CA GLY A 364 -3.43 -10.20 19.78
C GLY A 364 -1.94 -9.99 20.04
N THR A 365 -1.05 -10.51 19.19
CA THR A 365 0.39 -10.21 19.24
C THR A 365 0.69 -8.82 18.68
N HIS A 366 1.93 -8.35 18.83
CA HIS A 366 2.36 -7.05 18.34
C HIS A 366 3.62 -7.19 17.51
N THR A 367 3.73 -6.41 16.43
CA THR A 367 5.01 -6.12 15.79
C THR A 367 5.54 -4.81 16.36
N VAL A 368 6.86 -4.73 16.55
CA VAL A 368 7.56 -3.54 17.06
C VAL A 368 8.57 -3.13 15.98
N THR A 369 8.33 -1.99 15.35
CA THR A 369 9.06 -1.56 14.14
C THR A 369 9.86 -0.29 14.43
N SER A 370 11.14 -0.29 14.09
CA SER A 370 11.97 0.92 14.19
C SER A 370 11.44 2.00 13.25
N VAL A 371 11.19 3.20 13.78
CA VAL A 371 10.73 4.36 13.00
C VAL A 371 11.81 4.78 11.98
N LYS A 372 13.09 4.63 12.31
CA LYS A 372 14.19 5.03 11.42
C LYS A 372 14.33 4.11 10.19
N SER A 373 14.21 2.80 10.38
CA SER A 373 14.55 1.82 9.34
C SER A 373 13.33 1.13 8.72
N GLY A 374 12.19 1.09 9.43
CA GLY A 374 11.04 0.26 9.05
C GLY A 374 11.22 -1.24 9.31
N LEU A 375 12.33 -1.66 9.94
CA LEU A 375 12.62 -3.05 10.27
C LEU A 375 12.07 -3.44 11.65
N LEU A 376 11.76 -4.73 11.83
CA LEU A 376 11.10 -5.25 13.04
C LEU A 376 12.11 -5.69 14.10
N LEU A 377 11.81 -5.37 15.36
CA LEU A 377 12.43 -5.96 16.54
C LEU A 377 12.26 -7.48 16.50
N THR A 378 13.37 -8.19 16.37
CA THR A 378 13.38 -9.63 16.09
C THR A 378 14.37 -10.31 17.04
N THR A 379 13.90 -11.32 17.76
CA THR A 379 14.82 -12.20 18.49
C THR A 379 15.43 -13.22 17.54
N ALA A 380 16.73 -13.53 17.69
CA ALA A 380 17.42 -14.45 16.80
C ALA A 380 16.92 -15.91 16.95
N SER A 381 16.41 -16.30 18.12
CA SER A 381 15.87 -17.65 18.38
C SER A 381 15.02 -17.69 19.65
N THR A 382 14.46 -18.86 20.00
CA THR A 382 13.72 -19.08 21.25
C THR A 382 14.62 -19.48 22.44
N ALA A 383 15.94 -19.55 22.25
CA ALA A 383 16.90 -19.87 23.31
C ALA A 383 17.12 -18.69 24.28
N ALA A 384 17.58 -18.99 25.50
CA ALA A 384 17.87 -17.97 26.51
C ALA A 384 19.14 -17.24 26.12
N GLY A 385 19.15 -15.91 26.21
CA GLY A 385 20.29 -15.11 25.79
C GLY A 385 20.32 -14.86 24.28
N SER A 386 19.24 -15.14 23.55
CA SER A 386 19.20 -14.89 22.12
C SER A 386 19.30 -13.37 21.85
N PRO A 387 20.23 -12.92 21.00
CA PRO A 387 20.38 -11.51 20.72
C PRO A 387 19.14 -10.95 20.01
N VAL A 388 18.81 -9.70 20.33
CA VAL A 388 17.77 -8.95 19.64
C VAL A 388 18.39 -8.05 18.59
N THR A 389 17.81 -8.08 17.39
CA THR A 389 18.24 -7.33 16.20
C THR A 389 17.03 -6.74 15.49
N GLN A 390 17.25 -5.83 14.55
CA GLN A 390 16.20 -5.45 13.59
C GLN A 390 16.29 -6.31 12.32
N GLN A 391 15.17 -6.78 11.78
CA GLN A 391 15.10 -7.61 10.57
C GLN A 391 13.95 -7.18 9.64
N PRO A 392 14.01 -7.46 8.34
CA PRO A 392 12.86 -7.31 7.44
C PRO A 392 11.68 -8.15 7.92
N ASP A 393 10.46 -7.70 7.65
CA ASP A 393 9.27 -8.47 7.97
C ASP A 393 9.23 -9.76 7.13
N THR A 394 9.18 -10.90 7.81
CA THR A 394 9.07 -12.23 7.20
C THR A 394 7.82 -12.97 7.65
N GLY A 395 6.98 -12.37 8.50
CA GLY A 395 5.87 -13.04 9.19
C GLY A 395 6.32 -14.13 10.18
N SER A 396 7.59 -14.11 10.58
CA SER A 396 8.14 -15.10 11.52
C SER A 396 7.64 -14.82 12.94
N ALA A 397 7.27 -15.87 13.67
CA ALA A 397 6.84 -15.77 15.08
C ALA A 397 7.88 -15.08 15.99
N LEU A 398 9.16 -15.06 15.62
CA LEU A 398 10.24 -14.35 16.34
C LEU A 398 10.16 -12.81 16.23
N GLN A 399 9.26 -12.30 15.39
CA GLN A 399 8.98 -10.88 15.14
C GLN A 399 7.67 -10.43 15.80
N HIS A 400 6.93 -11.38 16.39
CA HIS A 400 5.67 -11.15 17.08
C HIS A 400 5.88 -11.20 18.59
N TRP A 401 5.36 -10.19 19.28
CA TRP A 401 5.54 -9.97 20.71
C TRP A 401 4.20 -9.90 21.42
N THR A 402 4.04 -10.69 22.47
CA THR A 402 2.98 -10.45 23.46
C THR A 402 3.44 -9.34 24.39
N ILE A 403 2.67 -8.26 24.48
CA ILE A 403 2.98 -7.10 25.32
C ILE A 403 1.89 -7.02 26.38
N THR A 404 2.27 -7.15 27.65
CA THR A 404 1.36 -7.08 28.81
C THR A 404 1.78 -6.00 29.77
#